data_AF-A0A7D5N679-F1
#
_entry.id   AF-A0A7D5N679-F1
#
_cell.length_a   1.000
_cell.length_b   1.000
_cell.length_c   1.000
_cell.angle_alpha   90.00
_cell.angle_beta   90.00
_cell.angle_gamma   90.00
#
_symmetry.space_group_name_H-M   'P 1'
#
loop_
_entity.id
_entity.type
_entity.pdbx_description
1 polymer ?
#
loop_
_entity_poly.entity_id
_entity_poly.type
_entity_poly.pdbx_seq_one_letter_code
_entity_poly.pdbx_strand_id
1 'polypeptide(L)'
;MKKIYFIVLFLITCLQGFTQNPAYEWVGYFYAQGAGLISSTMQKVAIDPNNDVIVCGVLADSIDFDFSVGSSKLYNSINSPADAI
;
A
#
# COMPACT_ATOMS: atom_id res chain seq x y z
N MET A 1 -42.39 -17.39 -21.18
CA MET A 1 -41.14 -18.13 -20.89
C MET A 1 -39.89 -17.27 -21.04
N LYS A 2 -39.64 -16.58 -22.16
CA LYS A 2 -38.40 -15.78 -22.35
C LYS A 2 -38.16 -14.66 -21.30
N LYS A 3 -39.23 -14.07 -20.76
CA LYS A 3 -39.15 -13.00 -19.73
C LYS A 3 -38.65 -13.50 -18.37
N ILE A 4 -38.80 -14.79 -18.08
CA ILE A 4 -38.35 -15.37 -16.80
C ILE A 4 -36.82 -15.37 -16.71
N TYR A 5 -36.13 -15.60 -17.83
CA TYR A 5 -34.66 -15.62 -17.88
C TYR A 5 -34.06 -14.25 -17.59
N PHE A 6 -34.71 -13.18 -18.05
CA PHE A 6 -34.27 -11.80 -17.75
C PHE A 6 -34.44 -11.46 -16.27
N ILE A 7 -35.52 -11.90 -15.64
CA ILE A 7 -35.77 -11.67 -14.22
C ILE A 7 -34.76 -12.47 -13.36
N VAL A 8 -34.50 -13.72 -13.73
CA VAL A 8 -33.50 -14.56 -13.04
C VAL A 8 -32.10 -13.98 -13.20
N LEU A 9 -31.73 -13.53 -14.41
CA LEU A 9 -30.44 -12.90 -14.68
C LEU A 9 -30.27 -11.61 -13.87
N PHE A 10 -31.30 -10.75 -13.83
CA PHE A 10 -31.29 -9.52 -13.06
C PHE A 10 -31.12 -9.78 -11.55
N LEU A 11 -31.86 -10.74 -11.00
CA LEU A 11 -31.75 -11.11 -9.59
C LEU A 11 -30.36 -11.66 -9.23
N ILE A 12 -29.76 -12.48 -10.09
CA ILE A 12 -28.39 -13.00 -9.88
C ILE A 12 -27.38 -11.84 -9.86
N THR A 13 -27.50 -10.86 -10.76
CA THR A 13 -26.59 -9.70 -10.77
C THR A 13 -26.76 -8.77 -9.57
N CYS A 14 -27.98 -8.61 -9.05
CA CYS A 14 -28.23 -7.83 -7.83
C CYS A 14 -27.64 -8.50 -6.58
N LEU A 15 -27.53 -9.83 -6.55
CA LEU A 15 -26.93 -10.57 -5.44
C LEU A 15 -25.40 -10.49 -5.39
N GLN A 16 -24.74 -10.11 -6.50
CA GLN A 16 -23.28 -9.94 -6.55
C GLN A 16 -22.80 -8.54 -6.15
N GLY A 17 -23.71 -7.58 -5.96
CA GLY A 17 -23.39 -6.19 -5.62
C GLY A 17 -22.78 -5.96 -4.22
N PHE A 18 -22.72 -6.99 -3.37
CA PHE A 18 -22.24 -6.89 -1.98
C PHE A 18 -21.01 -7.75 -1.67
N THR A 19 -20.47 -8.51 -2.63
CA THR A 19 -19.33 -9.43 -2.37
C THR A 19 -17.96 -8.75 -2.50
N GLN A 20 -17.93 -7.50 -2.96
CA GLN A 20 -16.70 -6.70 -3.00
C GLN A 20 -16.61 -5.87 -1.72
N ASN A 21 -16.54 -6.53 -0.57
CA ASN A 21 -15.98 -5.90 0.61
C ASN A 21 -14.48 -6.27 0.63
N PRO A 22 -13.63 -5.62 -0.19
CA PRO A 22 -12.20 -5.87 -0.11
C PRO A 22 -11.78 -5.58 1.33
N ALA A 23 -11.39 -6.64 2.05
CA ALA A 23 -10.67 -6.49 3.29
C ALA A 23 -9.31 -5.92 2.92
N TYR A 24 -9.16 -4.60 3.03
CA TYR A 24 -7.86 -3.96 2.89
C TYR A 24 -7.06 -4.31 4.14
N GLU A 25 -6.29 -5.39 4.06
CA GLU A 25 -5.26 -5.68 5.05
C GLU A 25 -4.09 -4.71 4.84
N TRP A 26 -3.55 -4.21 5.95
CA TRP A 26 -2.28 -3.50 5.94
C TRP A 26 -1.19 -4.43 5.39
N VAL A 27 -0.75 -4.23 4.15
CA VAL A 27 0.46 -4.87 3.61
C VAL A 27 1.72 -4.07 3.96
N GLY A 28 1.61 -3.09 4.85
CA GLY A 28 2.62 -2.09 5.21
C GLY A 28 3.91 -2.70 5.77
N TYR A 29 4.72 -3.25 4.87
CA TYR A 29 6.11 -3.50 5.13
C TYR A 29 6.87 -2.22 4.80
N PHE A 30 7.30 -1.54 5.84
CA PHE A 30 8.33 -0.51 5.73
C PHE A 30 9.68 -1.20 5.65
N TYR A 31 10.01 -1.75 4.49
CA TYR A 31 11.35 -2.27 4.23
C TYR A 31 12.16 -1.18 3.53
N ALA A 32 13.21 -0.72 4.20
CA ALA A 32 14.32 -0.14 3.48
C ALA A 32 15.02 -1.24 2.70
N GLN A 33 15.18 -1.05 1.41
CA GLN A 33 15.95 -1.94 0.57
C GLN A 33 17.43 -1.54 0.61
N GLY A 34 18.08 -1.66 1.77
CA GLY A 34 19.49 -1.32 1.96
C GLY A 34 20.32 -2.53 2.39
N ALA A 35 21.43 -2.77 1.72
CA ALA A 35 22.35 -3.89 1.94
C ALA A 35 22.87 -3.95 3.39
N GLY A 36 22.19 -4.70 4.26
CA GLY A 36 22.74 -5.38 5.45
C GLY A 36 23.42 -4.56 6.56
N LEU A 37 23.55 -3.23 6.44
CA LEU A 37 24.37 -2.42 7.36
C LEU A 37 23.56 -1.41 8.19
N ILE A 38 22.34 -1.07 7.78
CA ILE A 38 21.45 -0.15 8.50
C ILE A 38 20.03 -0.71 8.49
N SER A 39 19.57 -1.15 9.67
CA SER A 39 18.20 -1.62 9.86
C SER A 39 17.27 -0.43 9.89
N SER A 40 16.23 -0.44 9.05
CA SER A 40 15.09 0.46 9.30
C SER A 40 14.36 0.04 10.56
N THR A 41 14.03 1.02 11.39
CA THR A 41 13.25 0.82 12.60
C THR A 41 12.12 1.82 12.61
N MET A 42 10.92 1.37 12.28
CA MET A 42 9.72 2.17 12.42
C MET A 42 9.22 2.10 13.86
N GLN A 43 9.15 3.24 14.54
CA GLN A 43 8.72 3.31 15.93
C GLN A 43 7.25 3.67 16.07
N LYS A 44 6.72 4.48 15.15
CA LYS A 44 5.32 4.91 15.17
C LYS A 44 4.82 5.24 13.77
N VAL A 45 3.53 5.02 13.56
CA VAL A 45 2.75 5.54 12.45
C VAL A 45 1.52 6.26 13.01
N ALA A 46 1.15 7.38 12.40
CA ALA A 46 -0.05 8.14 12.69
C ALA A 46 -0.60 8.75 11.41
N ILE A 47 -1.91 8.99 11.38
CA ILE A 47 -2.56 9.77 10.33
C ILE A 47 -2.91 11.13 10.92
N ASP A 48 -2.57 12.20 10.22
CA ASP A 48 -2.90 13.56 10.64
C ASP A 48 -4.33 13.99 10.19
N PRO A 49 -4.84 15.17 10.62
CA PRO A 49 -6.15 15.64 10.20
C PRO A 49 -6.33 15.93 8.70
N ASN A 50 -5.23 16.07 7.95
CA ASN A 50 -5.24 16.23 6.50
C ASN A 50 -5.19 14.89 5.76
N ASN A 51 -5.19 13.78 6.51
CA ASN A 51 -5.06 12.41 6.00
C ASN A 51 -3.65 12.09 5.46
N ASP A 52 -2.63 12.79 5.95
CA ASP A 52 -1.23 12.49 5.66
C ASP A 52 -0.71 11.37 6.56
N VAL A 53 0.10 10.47 6.01
CA VAL A 53 0.77 9.40 6.76
C VAL A 53 2.05 9.95 7.39
N ILE A 54 2.08 9.99 8.71
CA ILE A 54 3.25 10.41 9.50
C ILE A 54 3.91 9.17 10.08
N VAL A 55 5.19 8.96 9.74
CA VAL A 55 6.02 7.88 10.30
C VAL A 55 7.18 8.47 11.09
N CYS A 56 7.56 7.83 12.18
CA CYS A 56 8.78 8.16 12.90
C CYS A 56 9.62 6.91 13.16
N GLY A 57 10.94 7.07 13.14
CA GLY A 57 11.88 5.97 13.21
C GLY A 57 13.14 6.26 12.40
N VAL A 58 13.91 5.20 12.13
CA VAL A 58 15.07 5.22 11.24
C VAL A 58 14.68 4.54 9.94
N LEU A 59 14.90 5.23 8.82
CA LEU A 59 14.75 4.69 7.47
C LEU A 59 16.12 4.67 6.81
N ALA A 60 16.53 3.50 6.33
CA ALA A 60 17.77 3.30 5.59
C ALA A 60 17.50 3.44 4.10
N ASP A 61 18.44 3.99 3.33
CA ASP A 61 18.36 4.13 1.86
C ASP A 61 17.06 4.79 1.37
N SER A 62 16.02 4.00 1.11
CA SER A 62 14.79 4.43 0.45
C SER A 62 13.52 3.82 1.06
N ILE A 63 12.41 4.54 0.93
CA ILE A 63 11.07 4.11 1.31
C ILE A 63 10.07 4.43 0.20
N ASP A 64 9.13 3.53 -0.06
CA ASP A 64 8.06 3.74 -1.02
C ASP A 64 6.75 4.06 -0.28
N PHE A 65 6.21 5.26 -0.51
CA PHE A 65 4.89 5.67 0.00
C PHE A 65 3.82 5.64 -1.10
N ASP A 66 4.14 5.15 -2.30
CA ASP A 66 3.15 4.89 -3.33
C ASP A 66 2.53 3.51 -3.11
N PHE A 67 1.23 3.49 -2.81
CA PHE A 67 0.46 2.26 -2.63
C PHE A 67 -0.09 1.69 -3.94
N SER A 68 0.31 2.25 -5.09
CA SER A 68 -0.01 1.74 -6.41
C SER A 68 0.92 0.59 -6.82
N VAL A 69 0.73 0.06 -8.04
CA VAL A 69 1.66 -0.91 -8.64
C VAL A 69 2.96 -0.27 -9.14
N GLY A 70 2.99 1.06 -9.19
CA GLY A 70 4.21 1.82 -9.46
C GLY A 70 5.12 1.86 -8.23
N SER A 71 6.38 2.24 -8.44
CA SER A 71 7.30 2.51 -7.33
C SER A 71 7.76 3.95 -7.38
N SER A 72 7.61 4.67 -6.27
CA SER A 72 8.06 6.06 -6.11
C SER A 72 8.85 6.20 -4.81
N LYS A 73 10.11 5.79 -4.87
CA LYS A 73 11.01 5.80 -3.72
C LYS A 73 11.42 7.21 -3.29
N LEU A 74 11.27 7.49 -2.00
CA LEU A 74 11.91 8.61 -1.31
C LEU A 74 13.23 8.14 -0.72
N TYR A 75 14.32 8.81 -1.08
CA TYR A 75 15.66 8.49 -0.59
C TYR A 75 16.02 9.36 0.62
N ASN A 76 16.72 8.76 1.58
CA ASN A 76 17.37 9.52 2.63
C ASN A 76 18.45 10.43 2.02
N SER A 77 18.61 11.63 2.56
CA SER A 77 19.63 12.60 2.13
C SER A 77 21.09 12.14 2.31
N ILE A 78 21.30 11.00 2.97
CA ILE A 78 22.60 10.34 3.03
C ILE A 78 22.80 9.61 1.69
N ASN A 79 23.46 10.28 0.74
CA ASN A 79 24.03 9.61 -0.42
C ASN A 79 25.09 8.62 0.08
N SER A 80 24.72 7.37 0.33
CA SER A 80 25.74 6.35 0.50
C SER A 80 26.40 6.18 -0.88
N PRO A 81 27.75 6.20 -0.97
CA PRO A 81 28.44 5.91 -2.23
C PRO A 81 28.08 4.54 -2.83
N ALA A 82 27.44 3.66 -2.05
CA ALA A 82 26.92 2.36 -2.47
C ALA A 82 25.66 2.45 -3.36
N ASP A 83 24.95 3.59 -3.36
CA ASP A 83 23.68 3.74 -4.08
C ASP A 83 23.88 4.33 -5.50
N ALA A 84 25.13 4.55 -5.91
CA ALA A 84 25.52 5.16 -7.18
C ALA A 84 25.94 4.15 -8.27
N ILE A 85 25.55 2.87 -8.16
CA ILE A 85 25.87 1.80 -9.12
C ILE A 85 24.59 1.19 -9.69
#